data_AF-A0A7Z7LR11-F1
#
_entry.id   AF-A0A7Z7LR11-F1
#
_cell.length_a   1.000
_cell.length_b   1.000
_cell.length_c   1.000
_cell.angle_alpha   90.00
_cell.angle_beta   90.00
_cell.angle_gamma   90.00
#
_symmetry.space_group_name_H-M   'P 1'
#
loop_
_entity.id
_entity.type
_entity.pdbx_description
1 polymer ?
#
loop_
_entity_poly.entity_id
_entity_poly.type
_entity_poly.pdbx_seq_one_letter_code
_entity_poly.pdbx_strand_id
1 'polypeptide(L)'
;MTVKAITTTFEPDWDAKHRKALERLEELRQQRGVALMEGKTFDNRLINVAESDVDAFAAAREESVRRQREKAEERFRIHTNDQKTKLLEVVESRQKSIEDAEAALKALADALERYLSTSKEACQLINGLGGSFSTISDYEVRRRAALRISLAMKPITGTASRFGGIDFINVSPAFVLGDGTSPHHSWAEADAIKIAADVAKVLQEKSTDEQH
;
A
#
# COMPACT_ATOMS: atom_id res chain seq x y z
N MET A 1 5.45 -2.61 35.93
CA MET A 1 6.01 -1.61 34.98
C MET A 1 7.52 -1.65 35.11
N THR A 2 8.21 -2.32 34.20
CA THR A 2 9.67 -2.41 34.18
C THR A 2 10.24 -1.22 33.42
N VAL A 3 10.85 -0.29 34.15
CA VAL A 3 11.54 0.87 33.59
C VAL A 3 12.76 0.36 32.81
N LYS A 4 12.72 0.48 31.49
CA LYS A 4 13.85 0.15 30.61
C LYS A 4 14.90 1.24 30.82
N ALA A 5 16.02 0.91 31.45
CA ALA A 5 17.13 1.83 31.62
C ALA A 5 17.59 2.30 30.24
N ILE A 6 17.50 3.62 29.98
CA ILE A 6 18.13 4.25 28.82
C ILE A 6 19.63 4.22 29.12
N THR A 7 20.31 3.18 28.66
CA THR A 7 21.78 3.14 28.62
C THR A 7 22.24 4.10 27.52
N THR A 8 22.37 5.38 27.87
CA THR A 8 23.16 6.33 27.09
C THR A 8 24.60 5.84 27.13
N THR A 9 24.95 5.01 26.16
CA THR A 9 26.34 4.61 25.90
C THR A 9 27.04 5.85 25.37
N PHE A 10 27.59 6.65 26.30
CA PHE A 10 28.40 7.80 25.96
C PHE A 10 29.70 7.27 25.33
N GLU A 11 29.72 7.15 23.99
CA GLU A 11 30.94 6.81 23.27
C GLU A 11 31.95 7.96 23.52
N PRO A 12 33.18 7.66 23.98
CA PRO A 12 34.17 8.69 24.22
C PRO A 12 34.49 9.44 22.93
N ASP A 13 34.53 10.77 22.99
CA ASP A 13 34.98 11.60 21.86
C ASP A 13 36.50 11.47 21.70
N TRP A 14 36.92 10.45 20.95
CA TRP A 14 38.32 10.17 20.65
C TRP A 14 38.97 11.29 19.82
N ASP A 15 38.20 12.02 19.01
CA ASP A 15 38.68 13.15 18.22
C ASP A 15 39.03 14.35 19.11
N ALA A 16 38.18 14.66 20.10
CA ALA A 16 38.48 15.69 21.09
C ALA A 16 39.64 15.28 22.01
N LYS A 17 39.75 14.00 22.39
CA LYS A 17 40.87 13.50 23.21
C LYS A 17 42.21 13.55 22.47
N HIS A 18 42.23 13.12 21.21
CA HIS A 18 43.41 13.19 20.36
C HIS A 18 43.86 14.65 20.12
N ARG A 19 42.91 15.56 19.87
CA ARG A 19 43.21 16.99 19.72
C ARG A 19 43.81 17.60 20.99
N LYS A 20 43.24 17.30 22.16
CA LYS A 20 43.78 17.76 23.45
C LYS A 20 45.18 17.20 23.75
N ALA A 21 45.45 15.96 23.35
CA ALA A 21 46.78 15.37 23.49
C ALA A 21 47.81 16.05 22.60
N LEU A 22 47.45 16.40 21.35
CA LEU A 22 48.30 17.18 20.45
C LEU A 22 48.58 18.59 20.99
N GLU A 23 47.54 19.28 21.48
CA GLU A 23 47.69 20.60 22.12
C GLU A 23 48.65 20.51 23.32
N ARG A 24 48.48 19.49 24.16
CA ARG A 24 49.35 19.25 25.32
C ARG A 24 50.80 18.95 24.94
N LEU A 25 51.01 18.16 23.89
CA LEU A 25 52.34 17.85 23.37
C LEU A 25 53.05 19.12 22.86
N GLU A 26 52.33 19.98 22.15
CA GLU A 26 52.85 21.24 21.63
C GLU A 26 53.21 22.21 22.76
N GLU A 27 52.36 22.34 23.78
CA GLU A 27 52.67 23.11 25.00
C GLU A 27 53.96 22.63 25.68
N LEU A 28 54.14 21.32 25.84
CA LEU A 28 55.34 20.74 26.47
C LEU A 28 56.60 21.00 25.62
N ARG A 29 56.49 20.96 24.30
CA ARG A 29 57.59 21.30 23.38
C ARG A 29 57.98 22.76 23.50
N GLN A 30 57.01 23.68 23.60
CA GLN A 30 57.27 25.10 23.83
C GLN A 30 57.92 25.36 25.20
N GLN A 31 57.40 24.73 26.26
CA GLN A 31 57.96 24.84 27.62
C GLN A 31 59.41 24.35 27.68
N ARG A 32 59.73 23.25 26.99
CA ARG A 32 61.12 22.77 26.86
C ARG A 32 62.01 23.79 26.16
N GLY A 33 61.53 24.43 25.10
CA GLY A 33 62.26 25.48 24.38
C GLY A 33 62.57 26.68 25.27
N VAL A 34 61.60 27.14 26.06
CA VAL A 34 61.78 28.24 27.03
C VAL A 34 62.78 27.84 28.12
N ALA A 35 62.63 26.65 28.70
CA ALA A 35 63.54 26.15 29.73
C ALA A 35 64.99 26.08 29.24
N LEU A 36 65.20 25.65 27.99
CA LEU A 36 66.51 25.63 27.36
C LEU A 36 67.12 27.04 27.22
N MET A 37 66.33 28.04 26.81
CA MET A 37 66.81 29.43 26.69
C MET A 37 67.12 30.06 28.04
N GLU A 38 66.37 29.69 29.09
CA GLU A 38 66.54 30.20 30.46
C GLU A 38 67.58 29.42 31.28
N GLY A 39 68.20 28.38 30.71
CA GLY A 39 69.18 27.52 31.41
C GLY A 39 68.56 26.66 32.53
N LYS A 40 67.23 26.45 32.50
CA LYS A 40 66.50 25.62 33.46
C LYS A 40 66.41 24.18 32.98
N THR A 41 66.24 23.24 33.91
CA THR A 41 66.01 21.84 33.58
C THR A 41 64.54 21.59 33.23
N PHE A 42 64.30 20.70 32.26
CA PHE A 42 62.97 20.28 31.83
C PHE A 42 62.88 18.75 31.84
N ASP A 43 61.77 18.18 32.33
CA ASP A 43 61.57 16.73 32.35
C ASP A 43 61.05 16.23 30.99
N ASN A 44 61.95 15.68 30.18
CA ASN A 44 61.60 15.10 28.88
C ASN A 44 60.66 13.89 28.98
N ARG A 45 60.51 13.24 30.15
CA ARG A 45 59.57 12.14 30.32
C ARG A 45 58.13 12.57 30.07
N LEU A 46 57.80 13.84 30.34
CA LEU A 46 56.47 14.38 30.08
C LEU A 46 56.13 14.44 28.59
N ILE A 47 57.12 14.71 27.73
CA ILE A 47 56.94 14.68 26.27
C ILE A 47 56.71 13.25 25.80
N ASN A 48 57.50 12.29 26.29
CA ASN A 48 57.36 10.89 25.90
C ASN A 48 55.97 10.32 26.30
N VAL A 49 55.45 10.70 27.48
CA VAL A 49 54.10 10.33 27.90
C VAL A 49 53.05 10.97 26.98
N ALA A 50 53.19 12.26 26.65
CA ALA A 50 52.26 12.94 25.75
C ALA A 50 52.29 12.37 24.32
N GLU A 51 53.45 11.98 23.80
CA GLU A 51 53.58 11.29 22.50
C GLU A 51 52.90 9.92 22.54
N SER A 52 53.11 9.15 23.61
CA SER A 52 52.42 7.87 23.82
C SER A 52 50.90 8.03 23.91
N ASP A 53 50.40 9.12 24.53
CA ASP A 53 48.97 9.40 24.63
C ASP A 53 48.37 9.78 23.26
N VAL A 54 49.10 10.55 22.43
CA VAL A 54 48.69 10.86 21.06
C VAL A 54 48.53 9.58 20.24
N ASP A 55 49.53 8.70 20.27
CA ASP A 55 49.49 7.43 19.54
C ASP A 55 48.35 6.51 20.05
N ALA A 56 48.17 6.43 21.37
CA ALA A 56 47.09 5.65 21.97
C ALA A 56 45.70 6.17 21.58
N PHE A 57 45.49 7.49 21.54
CA PHE A 57 44.22 8.06 21.11
C PHE A 57 43.98 7.94 19.61
N ALA A 58 45.04 8.03 18.78
CA ALA A 58 44.94 7.78 17.35
C ALA A 58 44.50 6.32 17.07
N ALA A 59 45.14 5.35 17.72
CA ALA A 59 44.76 3.94 17.60
C ALA A 59 43.33 3.67 18.09
N ALA A 60 42.93 4.27 19.23
CA ALA A 60 41.57 4.15 19.76
C ALA A 60 40.51 4.74 18.82
N ARG A 61 40.83 5.85 18.14
CA ARG A 61 39.96 6.48 17.14
C ARG A 61 39.74 5.57 15.93
N GLU A 62 40.81 5.01 15.37
CA GLU A 62 40.72 4.12 14.20
C GLU A 62 39.88 2.88 14.50
N GLU A 63 40.10 2.27 15.66
CA GLU A 63 39.33 1.11 16.12
C GLU A 63 37.86 1.47 16.37
N SER A 64 37.58 2.66 16.91
CA SER A 64 36.21 3.16 17.08
C SER A 64 35.49 3.31 15.73
N VAL A 65 36.17 3.90 14.73
CA VAL A 65 35.62 4.06 13.38
C VAL A 65 35.37 2.70 12.73
N ARG A 66 36.30 1.75 12.87
CA ARG A 66 36.13 0.37 12.36
C ARG A 66 34.88 -0.29 12.95
N ARG A 67 34.73 -0.26 14.28
CA ARG A 67 33.55 -0.83 14.96
C ARG A 67 32.24 -0.14 14.56
N GLN A 68 32.25 1.17 14.34
CA GLN A 68 31.07 1.89 13.88
C GLN A 68 30.68 1.47 12.46
N ARG A 69 31.65 1.27 11.56
CA ARG A 69 31.40 0.74 10.21
C ARG A 69 30.82 -0.66 10.25
N GLU A 70 31.42 -1.57 11.02
CA GLU A 70 30.92 -2.95 11.18
C GLU A 70 29.50 -2.99 11.75
N LYS A 71 29.21 -2.17 12.77
CA LYS A 71 27.85 -2.05 13.32
C LYS A 71 26.87 -1.49 12.28
N ALA A 72 27.29 -0.53 11.47
CA ALA A 72 26.43 0.06 10.44
C ALA A 72 26.15 -0.95 9.31
N GLU A 73 27.16 -1.68 8.86
CA GLU A 73 27.02 -2.76 7.87
C GLU A 73 26.11 -3.88 8.38
N GLU A 74 26.26 -4.29 9.65
CA GLU A 74 25.40 -5.31 10.24
C GLU A 74 23.94 -4.84 10.31
N ARG A 75 23.70 -3.59 10.76
CA ARG A 75 22.36 -2.99 10.79
C ARG A 75 21.75 -2.92 9.40
N PHE A 76 22.53 -2.53 8.40
CA PHE A 76 22.10 -2.48 7.01
C PHE A 76 21.76 -3.87 6.48
N ARG A 77 22.57 -4.88 6.78
CA ARG A 77 22.33 -6.28 6.40
C ARG A 77 21.04 -6.81 7.01
N ILE A 78 20.84 -6.60 8.31
CA ILE A 78 19.61 -6.97 9.03
C ILE A 78 18.40 -6.29 8.39
N HIS A 79 18.48 -4.98 8.16
CA HIS A 79 17.39 -4.21 7.55
C HIS A 79 17.07 -4.70 6.13
N THR A 80 18.09 -4.96 5.32
CA THR A 80 17.94 -5.47 3.95
C THR A 80 17.29 -6.85 3.95
N ASN A 81 17.69 -7.74 4.86
CA ASN A 81 17.10 -9.08 4.97
C ASN A 81 15.64 -9.01 5.43
N ASP A 82 15.32 -8.15 6.40
CA ASP A 82 13.94 -7.89 6.82
C ASP A 82 13.07 -7.37 5.66
N GLN A 83 13.59 -6.42 4.87
CA GLN A 83 12.89 -5.93 3.67
C GLN A 83 12.70 -7.02 2.60
N LYS A 84 13.69 -7.89 2.39
CA LYS A 84 13.56 -9.03 1.45
C LYS A 84 12.48 -10.01 1.90
N THR A 85 12.43 -10.35 3.19
CA THR A 85 11.39 -11.23 3.73
C THR A 85 10.00 -10.62 3.55
N LYS A 86 9.83 -9.33 3.91
CA LYS A 86 8.57 -8.61 3.70
C LYS A 86 8.17 -8.55 2.23
N LEU A 87 9.14 -8.38 1.32
CA LEU A 87 8.86 -8.39 -0.11
C LEU A 87 8.34 -9.76 -0.56
N LEU A 88 8.91 -10.86 -0.09
CA LEU A 88 8.44 -12.22 -0.40
C LEU A 88 7.00 -12.42 0.08
N GLU A 89 6.69 -12.04 1.33
CA GLU A 89 5.33 -12.13 1.89
C GLU A 89 4.31 -11.32 1.05
N VAL A 90 4.68 -10.10 0.64
CA VAL A 90 3.83 -9.26 -0.21
C VAL A 90 3.64 -9.87 -1.60
N VAL A 91 4.68 -10.46 -2.19
CA VAL A 91 4.61 -11.09 -3.51
C VAL A 91 3.71 -12.34 -3.46
N GLU A 92 3.82 -13.16 -2.42
CA GLU A 92 2.94 -14.32 -2.21
C GLU A 92 1.49 -13.88 -2.02
N SER A 93 1.23 -12.87 -1.18
CA SER A 93 -0.11 -12.32 -0.98
C SER A 93 -0.68 -11.73 -2.27
N ARG A 94 0.16 -11.08 -3.08
CA ARG A 94 -0.23 -10.54 -4.39
C ARG A 94 -0.61 -11.66 -5.36
N GLN A 95 0.16 -12.76 -5.40
CA GLN A 95 -0.14 -13.89 -6.26
C GLN A 95 -1.51 -14.48 -5.93
N LYS A 96 -1.81 -14.69 -4.65
CA LYS A 96 -3.13 -15.14 -4.21
C LYS A 96 -4.25 -14.18 -4.62
N SER A 97 -4.02 -12.88 -4.47
CA SER A 97 -5.00 -11.86 -4.87
C SER A 97 -5.27 -11.85 -6.37
N ILE A 98 -4.29 -12.22 -7.20
CA ILE A 98 -4.45 -12.38 -8.66
C ILE A 98 -5.35 -13.59 -8.96
N GLU A 99 -5.09 -14.72 -8.31
CA GLU A 99 -5.88 -15.94 -8.48
C GLU A 99 -7.34 -15.72 -8.04
N ASP A 100 -7.55 -15.07 -6.90
CA ASP A 100 -8.88 -14.70 -6.39
C ASP A 100 -9.60 -13.75 -7.37
N ALA A 101 -8.89 -12.77 -7.94
CA ALA A 101 -9.45 -11.86 -8.93
C ALA A 101 -9.84 -12.58 -10.24
N GLU A 102 -9.02 -13.52 -10.72
CA GLU A 102 -9.32 -14.30 -11.91
C GLU A 102 -10.55 -15.19 -11.69
N ALA A 103 -10.64 -15.84 -10.53
CA ALA A 103 -11.81 -16.66 -10.16
C ALA A 103 -13.08 -15.81 -10.09
N ALA A 104 -13.03 -14.63 -9.48
CA ALA A 104 -14.16 -13.72 -9.40
C ALA A 104 -14.62 -13.22 -10.78
N LEU A 105 -13.68 -12.94 -11.70
CA LEU A 105 -14.00 -12.53 -13.07
C LEU A 105 -14.71 -13.65 -13.85
N LYS A 106 -14.26 -14.90 -13.73
CA LYS A 106 -14.92 -16.06 -14.34
C LYS A 106 -16.32 -16.25 -13.77
N ALA A 107 -16.46 -16.21 -12.44
CA ALA A 107 -17.76 -16.33 -11.78
C ALA A 107 -18.75 -15.23 -12.20
N LEU A 108 -18.26 -13.99 -12.38
CA LEU A 108 -19.05 -12.89 -12.91
C LEU A 108 -19.50 -13.15 -14.35
N ALA A 109 -18.59 -13.61 -15.22
CA ALA A 109 -18.91 -13.93 -16.62
C ALA A 109 -20.00 -15.02 -16.70
N ASP A 110 -19.85 -16.10 -15.95
CA ASP A 110 -20.82 -17.21 -15.91
C ASP A 110 -22.19 -16.77 -15.34
N ALA A 111 -22.19 -15.86 -14.35
CA ALA A 111 -23.42 -15.29 -13.82
C ALA A 111 -24.13 -14.38 -14.84
N LEU A 112 -23.37 -13.57 -15.58
CA LEU A 112 -23.89 -12.69 -16.62
C LEU A 112 -24.46 -13.46 -17.80
N GLU A 113 -23.79 -14.53 -18.23
CA GLU A 113 -24.29 -15.41 -19.29
C GLU A 113 -25.65 -16.01 -18.92
N ARG A 114 -25.77 -16.54 -17.70
CA ARG A 114 -27.04 -17.07 -17.18
C ARG A 114 -28.11 -15.99 -17.11
N TYR A 115 -27.79 -14.81 -16.58
CA TYR A 115 -28.74 -13.68 -16.51
C TYR A 115 -29.25 -13.26 -17.89
N LEU A 116 -28.37 -13.17 -18.89
CA LEU A 116 -28.76 -12.84 -20.26
C LEU A 116 -29.61 -13.94 -20.89
N SER A 117 -29.26 -15.21 -20.66
CA SER A 117 -30.01 -16.35 -21.19
C SER A 117 -31.44 -16.41 -20.62
N THR A 118 -31.58 -16.29 -19.29
CA THR A 118 -32.90 -16.33 -18.64
C THR A 118 -33.74 -15.10 -18.99
N SER A 119 -33.12 -13.93 -19.15
CA SER A 119 -33.83 -12.73 -19.62
C SER A 119 -34.35 -12.89 -21.04
N LYS A 120 -33.55 -13.50 -21.94
CA LYS A 120 -33.98 -13.80 -23.31
C LYS A 120 -35.16 -14.77 -23.33
N GLU A 121 -35.10 -15.83 -22.53
CA GLU A 121 -36.20 -16.80 -22.40
C GLU A 121 -37.47 -16.14 -21.87
N ALA A 122 -37.37 -15.31 -20.82
CA ALA A 122 -38.50 -14.54 -20.30
C ALA A 122 -39.12 -13.62 -21.35
N CYS A 123 -38.29 -12.93 -22.14
CA CYS A 123 -38.75 -12.09 -23.25
C CYS A 123 -39.49 -12.90 -24.33
N GLN A 124 -38.99 -14.09 -24.69
CA GLN A 124 -39.66 -14.99 -25.63
C GLN A 124 -41.02 -15.47 -25.11
N LEU A 125 -41.10 -15.85 -23.83
CA LEU A 125 -42.34 -16.28 -23.20
C LEU A 125 -43.38 -15.15 -23.19
N ILE A 126 -42.98 -13.94 -22.83
CA ILE A 126 -43.83 -12.75 -22.85
C ILE A 126 -44.38 -12.49 -24.26
N ASN A 127 -43.52 -12.53 -25.28
CA ASN A 127 -43.92 -12.33 -26.66
C ASN A 127 -44.92 -13.42 -27.12
N GLY A 128 -44.69 -14.66 -26.70
CA GLY A 128 -45.63 -15.77 -26.94
C GLY A 128 -46.97 -15.61 -26.23
N LEU A 129 -47.02 -14.86 -25.13
CA LEU A 129 -48.25 -14.50 -24.42
C LEU A 129 -48.97 -13.28 -25.03
N GLY A 130 -48.47 -12.70 -26.13
CA GLY A 130 -49.04 -11.52 -26.77
C GLY A 130 -48.58 -10.19 -26.15
N GLY A 131 -47.71 -10.23 -25.14
CA GLY A 131 -47.08 -9.05 -24.57
C GLY A 131 -45.91 -8.56 -25.42
N SER A 132 -45.50 -7.30 -25.22
CA SER A 132 -44.26 -6.75 -25.78
C SER A 132 -43.63 -5.83 -24.74
N PHE A 133 -42.43 -6.18 -24.25
CA PHE A 133 -41.74 -5.39 -23.24
C PHE A 133 -40.35 -4.92 -23.66
N SER A 134 -40.16 -3.61 -23.55
CA SER A 134 -38.87 -2.97 -23.76
C SER A 134 -37.89 -3.21 -22.60
N THR A 135 -38.38 -3.47 -21.38
CA THR A 135 -37.58 -3.57 -20.15
C THR A 135 -36.76 -4.86 -20.00
N ILE A 136 -37.22 -5.96 -20.61
CA ILE A 136 -36.52 -7.25 -20.70
C ILE A 136 -35.91 -7.44 -22.11
N SER A 137 -35.81 -6.37 -22.90
CA SER A 137 -35.07 -6.42 -24.16
C SER A 137 -33.58 -6.68 -23.90
N ASP A 138 -32.91 -7.36 -24.84
CA ASP A 138 -31.46 -7.64 -24.73
C ASP A 138 -30.65 -6.36 -24.47
N TYR A 139 -31.03 -5.24 -25.11
CA TYR A 139 -30.42 -3.94 -24.88
C TYR A 139 -30.57 -3.45 -23.44
N GLU A 140 -31.80 -3.39 -22.90
CA GLU A 140 -32.04 -2.85 -21.55
C GLU A 140 -31.45 -3.74 -20.46
N VAL A 141 -31.48 -5.06 -20.64
CA VAL A 141 -30.88 -6.03 -19.70
C VAL A 141 -29.36 -5.82 -19.64
N ARG A 142 -28.69 -5.71 -20.79
CA ARG A 142 -27.24 -5.41 -20.86
C ARG A 142 -26.90 -4.05 -20.28
N ARG A 143 -27.72 -3.04 -20.57
CA ARG A 143 -27.53 -1.66 -20.07
C ARG A 143 -27.61 -1.61 -18.54
N ARG A 144 -28.61 -2.26 -17.94
CA ARG A 144 -28.74 -2.34 -16.48
C ARG A 144 -27.59 -3.11 -15.85
N ALA A 145 -27.18 -4.22 -16.44
CA ALA A 145 -26.00 -4.96 -16.00
C ALA A 145 -24.74 -4.08 -16.02
N ALA A 146 -24.51 -3.34 -17.10
CA ALA A 146 -23.36 -2.45 -17.24
C ALA A 146 -23.37 -1.32 -16.19
N LEU A 147 -24.53 -0.72 -15.89
CA LEU A 147 -24.66 0.30 -14.83
C LEU A 147 -24.31 -0.28 -13.45
N ARG A 148 -24.76 -1.50 -13.15
CA ARG A 148 -24.52 -2.18 -11.87
C ARG A 148 -23.05 -2.61 -11.69
N ILE A 149 -22.45 -3.15 -12.75
CA ILE A 149 -21.01 -3.45 -12.77
C ILE A 149 -20.21 -2.15 -12.59
N SER A 150 -20.56 -1.09 -13.32
CA SER A 150 -19.86 0.20 -13.21
C SER A 150 -19.91 0.77 -11.80
N LEU A 151 -21.04 0.59 -11.09
CA LEU A 151 -21.17 0.98 -9.69
C LEU A 151 -20.30 0.11 -8.76
N ALA A 152 -20.31 -1.21 -8.95
CA ALA A 152 -19.48 -2.12 -8.17
C ALA A 152 -17.97 -1.88 -8.35
N MET A 153 -17.58 -1.35 -9.52
CA MET A 153 -16.19 -1.02 -9.84
C MET A 153 -15.73 0.35 -9.33
N LYS A 154 -16.65 1.18 -8.78
CA LYS A 154 -16.30 2.52 -8.26
C LYS A 154 -15.15 2.54 -7.25
N PRO A 155 -15.01 1.58 -6.32
CA PRO A 155 -13.89 1.56 -5.38
C PRO A 155 -12.51 1.54 -6.04
N ILE A 156 -12.39 0.96 -7.25
CA ILE A 156 -11.12 0.87 -7.97
C ILE A 156 -10.98 1.92 -9.09
N THR A 157 -12.08 2.39 -9.68
CA THR A 157 -12.04 3.40 -10.76
C THR A 157 -12.09 4.84 -10.25
N GLY A 158 -12.55 5.04 -9.01
CA GLY A 158 -12.82 6.37 -8.46
C GLY A 158 -13.71 7.23 -9.38
N THR A 159 -13.33 8.48 -9.57
CA THR A 159 -14.02 9.44 -10.44
C THR A 159 -13.70 9.25 -11.93
N ALA A 160 -12.64 8.53 -12.27
CA ALA A 160 -12.13 8.41 -13.64
C ALA A 160 -13.03 7.57 -14.55
N SER A 161 -13.94 6.77 -13.97
CA SER A 161 -14.82 5.84 -14.70
C SER A 161 -14.08 4.90 -15.65
N ARG A 162 -12.82 4.60 -15.34
CA ARG A 162 -11.97 3.69 -16.11
C ARG A 162 -11.07 2.88 -15.18
N PHE A 163 -10.73 1.68 -15.61
CA PHE A 163 -9.69 0.85 -15.01
C PHE A 163 -8.71 0.44 -16.11
N GLY A 164 -7.53 1.07 -16.14
CA GLY A 164 -6.60 0.91 -17.26
C GLY A 164 -7.26 1.30 -18.58
N GLY A 165 -7.34 0.36 -19.53
CA GLY A 165 -7.99 0.54 -20.84
C GLY A 165 -9.47 0.12 -20.89
N ILE A 166 -10.09 -0.22 -19.76
CA ILE A 166 -11.51 -0.56 -19.69
C ILE A 166 -12.30 0.66 -19.24
N ASP A 167 -13.25 1.11 -20.07
CA ASP A 167 -14.16 2.20 -19.75
C ASP A 167 -15.44 1.67 -19.09
N PHE A 168 -15.88 2.37 -18.04
CA PHE A 168 -17.13 2.12 -17.34
C PHE A 168 -18.07 3.30 -17.50
N ILE A 169 -19.37 3.04 -17.32
CA ILE A 169 -20.36 4.11 -17.32
C ILE A 169 -20.11 4.98 -16.09
N ASN A 170 -20.04 6.29 -16.28
CA ASN A 170 -19.90 7.20 -15.15
C ASN A 170 -21.21 7.25 -14.34
N VAL A 171 -21.29 6.40 -13.32
CA VAL A 171 -22.38 6.40 -12.35
C VAL A 171 -22.01 7.24 -11.14
N SER A 172 -22.83 8.25 -10.84
CA SER A 172 -22.70 9.02 -9.60
C SER A 172 -23.47 8.32 -8.48
N PRO A 173 -22.86 8.08 -7.30
CA PRO A 173 -23.55 7.45 -6.16
C PRO A 173 -24.72 8.27 -5.62
N ALA A 174 -24.80 9.57 -5.93
CA ALA A 174 -25.79 10.49 -5.40
C ALA A 174 -27.07 10.63 -6.25
N PHE A 175 -27.13 10.00 -7.43
CA PHE A 175 -28.22 10.19 -8.39
C PHE A 175 -28.89 8.87 -8.77
N VAL A 176 -30.14 8.98 -9.25
CA VAL A 176 -30.85 7.90 -9.93
C VAL A 176 -30.02 7.46 -11.14
N LEU A 177 -29.77 6.16 -11.25
CA LEU A 177 -29.07 5.55 -12.39
C LEU A 177 -29.86 5.81 -13.68
N GLY A 178 -29.19 5.71 -14.83
CA GLY A 178 -29.82 5.97 -16.13
C GLY A 178 -31.03 5.08 -16.45
N ASP A 179 -31.21 3.97 -15.71
CA ASP A 179 -32.39 3.11 -15.82
C ASP A 179 -33.54 3.54 -14.90
N GLY A 180 -33.39 4.57 -14.06
CA GLY A 180 -34.40 5.02 -13.11
C GLY A 180 -34.32 4.33 -11.74
N THR A 181 -33.29 3.53 -11.46
CA THR A 181 -33.10 2.86 -10.16
C THR A 181 -32.02 3.54 -9.31
N SER A 182 -32.00 3.29 -8.00
CA SER A 182 -31.01 3.89 -7.09
C SER A 182 -29.73 3.04 -7.00
N PRO A 183 -28.55 3.67 -6.81
CA PRO A 183 -27.32 2.98 -6.43
C PRO A 183 -27.44 2.16 -5.14
N HIS A 184 -28.36 2.52 -4.25
CA HIS A 184 -28.61 1.81 -3.00
C HIS A 184 -29.39 0.51 -3.16
N HIS A 185 -30.10 0.35 -4.28
CA HIS A 185 -30.80 -0.91 -4.54
C HIS A 185 -29.79 -2.00 -4.86
N SER A 186 -29.99 -3.19 -4.28
CA SER A 186 -29.31 -4.38 -4.77
C SER A 186 -29.68 -4.62 -6.25
N TRP A 187 -28.86 -5.39 -6.97
CA TRP A 187 -29.17 -5.71 -8.37
C TRP A 187 -30.54 -6.39 -8.47
N ALA A 188 -30.83 -7.36 -7.58
CA ALA A 188 -32.12 -8.05 -7.54
C ALA A 188 -33.30 -7.09 -7.29
N GLU A 189 -33.17 -6.15 -6.34
CA GLU A 189 -34.20 -5.13 -6.09
C GLU A 189 -34.43 -4.23 -7.30
N ALA A 190 -33.35 -3.78 -7.95
CA ALA A 190 -33.43 -2.94 -9.14
C ALA A 190 -34.12 -3.66 -10.31
N ASP A 191 -33.82 -4.95 -10.48
CA ASP A 191 -34.44 -5.79 -11.49
C ASP A 191 -35.92 -6.01 -11.19
N ALA A 192 -36.27 -6.32 -9.93
CA ALA A 192 -37.65 -6.46 -9.49
C ALA A 192 -38.47 -5.18 -9.70
N ILE A 193 -37.94 -4.00 -9.35
CA ILE A 193 -38.62 -2.71 -9.56
C ILE A 193 -39.01 -2.50 -11.03
N LYS A 194 -38.18 -2.97 -11.98
CA LYS A 194 -38.41 -2.78 -13.41
C LYS A 194 -39.28 -3.86 -14.02
N ILE A 195 -39.06 -5.11 -13.63
CA ILE A 195 -39.70 -6.25 -14.26
C ILE A 195 -41.06 -6.55 -13.61
N ALA A 196 -41.23 -6.31 -12.30
CA ALA A 196 -42.45 -6.70 -11.60
C ALA A 196 -43.71 -5.98 -12.10
N ALA A 197 -43.60 -4.68 -12.45
CA ALA A 197 -44.72 -3.92 -12.99
C ALA A 197 -45.17 -4.45 -14.36
N ASP A 198 -44.20 -4.83 -15.21
CA ASP A 198 -44.48 -5.31 -16.56
C ASP A 198 -44.99 -6.75 -16.55
N VAL A 199 -44.41 -7.62 -15.73
CA VAL A 199 -44.89 -9.00 -15.56
C VAL A 199 -46.31 -9.02 -14.99
N ALA A 200 -46.61 -8.18 -14.00
CA ALA A 200 -47.96 -8.06 -13.45
C ALA A 200 -49.00 -7.67 -14.51
N LYS A 201 -48.61 -6.82 -15.48
CA LYS A 201 -49.50 -6.36 -16.56
C LYS A 201 -49.93 -7.52 -17.49
N VAL A 202 -49.00 -8.37 -17.95
CA VAL A 202 -49.36 -9.55 -18.79
C VAL A 202 -50.26 -10.51 -18.05
N LEU A 203 -49.91 -10.78 -16.79
CA LEU A 203 -50.63 -11.76 -15.99
C LEU A 203 -52.05 -11.30 -15.68
N GLN A 204 -52.28 -9.99 -15.54
CA GLN A 204 -53.61 -9.41 -15.36
C GLN A 204 -54.42 -9.37 -16.66
N GLU A 205 -53.83 -8.98 -17.80
CA GLU A 205 -54.53 -8.90 -19.10
C GLU A 205 -55.13 -10.26 -19.52
N LYS A 206 -54.42 -11.37 -19.26
CA LYS A 206 -54.93 -12.72 -19.53
C LYS A 206 -56.12 -13.13 -18.65
N SER A 207 -56.19 -12.65 -17.40
CA SER A 207 -57.26 -13.03 -16.47
C SER A 207 -58.63 -12.45 -16.85
N THR A 208 -58.62 -11.34 -17.59
CA THR A 208 -59.82 -10.68 -18.12
C THR A 208 -60.32 -11.28 -19.44
N ASP A 209 -59.42 -11.80 -20.28
CA ASP A 209 -59.79 -12.44 -21.55
C ASP A 209 -60.40 -13.84 -21.38
N GLU A 210 -60.13 -14.53 -20.26
CA GLU A 210 -60.72 -15.85 -19.94
C GLU A 210 -62.10 -15.74 -19.24
N GLN A 211 -62.61 -14.53 -18.98
CA GLN A 211 -63.91 -14.29 -18.32
C GLN A 211 -65.03 -13.78 -19.26
N HIS A 212 -64.78 -13.74 -20.57
CA HIS A 212 -65.76 -13.39 -21.61
C HIS A 212 -65.88 -14.49 -22.66
#